data_AF-A0A7M5XFR1-F1
#
_entry.id   AF-A0A7M5XFR1-F1
#
_cell.length_a   1.000
_cell.length_b   1.000
_cell.length_c   1.000
_cell.angle_alpha   90.00
_cell.angle_beta   90.00
_cell.angle_gamma   90.00
#
_symmetry.space_group_name_H-M   'P 1'
#
loop_
_entity.id
_entity.type
_entity.pdbx_description
1 polymer ?
#
loop_
_entity_poly.entity_id
_entity_poly.type
_entity_poly.pdbx_seq_one_letter_code
_entity_poly.pdbx_strand_id
1 'polypeptide(L)'
;MAETVKIVCSTIPGFESVALNECKEKLNLDAKRDVRGRVAFNIEIEKVQDLAELRSVHHYWVVVADLEDFFKADQSKEEIFAELTKLPAEIDWTKALETWKRFRLFKQNNGGLDPVSRKRKQPDGESKNDLNIDYNTITPLTERENLRFRATATRTGTHVFSSMESACHLGGGVNDHFHWKVDLKNFDLEVVVYIVDNFISVGIQLTKESQSLRNITHFGPTTLKPNISYCLLKSSQAKPG
;
A
#
# COMPACT_ATOMS: atom_id res chain seq x y z
N MET A 1 13.05 -22.86 -3.08
CA MET A 1 13.57 -21.60 -2.50
C MET A 1 12.36 -20.82 -2.01
N ALA A 2 12.42 -20.17 -0.85
CA ALA A 2 11.29 -19.35 -0.38
C ALA A 2 11.12 -18.15 -1.31
N GLU A 3 9.90 -17.91 -1.78
CA GLU A 3 9.62 -16.76 -2.64
C GLU A 3 9.55 -15.49 -1.81
N THR A 4 10.28 -14.46 -2.25
CA THR A 4 10.37 -13.17 -1.56
C THR A 4 9.80 -12.05 -2.41
N VAL A 5 9.23 -11.04 -1.75
CA VAL A 5 8.71 -9.82 -2.36
C VAL A 5 9.26 -8.58 -1.65
N LYS A 6 9.37 -7.46 -2.38
CA LYS A 6 9.73 -6.17 -1.81
C LYS A 6 8.49 -5.52 -1.20
N ILE A 7 8.59 -5.16 0.08
CA ILE A 7 7.60 -4.36 0.80
C ILE A 7 8.18 -2.96 1.00
N VAL A 8 7.34 -1.95 0.80
CA VAL A 8 7.65 -0.58 1.19
C VAL A 8 6.62 -0.11 2.20
N CYS A 9 7.10 0.55 3.24
CA CYS A 9 6.29 1.07 4.33
C CYS A 9 6.43 2.58 4.39
N SER A 10 5.31 3.30 4.50
CA SER A 10 5.34 4.70 4.88
C SER A 10 5.50 4.84 6.39
N THR A 11 6.33 5.76 6.84
CA THR A 11 6.59 6.07 8.25
C THR A 11 6.59 7.59 8.45
N ILE A 12 6.76 8.03 9.69
CA ILE A 12 6.84 9.44 10.03
C ILE A 12 8.22 9.95 9.59
N PRO A 13 8.30 11.00 8.76
CA PRO A 13 9.58 11.59 8.36
C PRO A 13 10.44 11.95 9.57
N GLY A 14 11.70 11.50 9.60
CA GLY A 14 12.62 11.67 10.72
C GLY A 14 12.65 10.49 11.72
N PHE A 15 11.67 9.59 11.67
CA PHE A 15 11.65 8.36 12.50
C PHE A 15 11.97 7.09 11.71
N GLU A 16 12.55 7.21 10.51
CA GLU A 16 12.90 6.07 9.68
C GLU A 16 13.82 5.10 10.43
N SER A 17 14.78 5.59 11.22
CA SER A 17 15.66 4.74 12.04
C SER A 17 14.90 3.86 13.04
N VAL A 18 13.79 4.34 13.60
CA VAL A 18 12.95 3.53 14.49
C VAL A 18 12.28 2.41 13.71
N ALA A 19 11.77 2.72 12.51
CA ALA A 19 11.16 1.71 11.65
C ALA A 19 12.16 0.64 11.17
N LEU A 20 13.40 1.03 10.86
CA LEU A 20 14.48 0.10 10.52
C LEU A 20 14.79 -0.85 11.68
N ASN A 21 14.98 -0.30 12.88
CA ASN A 21 15.24 -1.09 14.08
C ASN A 21 14.06 -2.02 14.40
N GLU A 22 12.82 -1.54 14.25
CA GLU A 22 11.63 -2.34 14.47
C GLU A 22 11.53 -3.52 13.47
N CYS A 23 11.88 -3.31 12.20
CA CYS A 23 11.93 -4.40 11.21
C CYS A 23 12.96 -5.47 11.61
N LYS A 24 14.12 -5.04 12.10
CA LYS A 24 15.16 -5.96 12.58
C LYS A 24 14.74 -6.73 13.82
N GLU A 25 14.13 -6.06 14.80
CA GLU A 25 13.70 -6.67 16.06
C GLU A 25 12.53 -7.66 15.87
N LYS A 26 11.54 -7.31 15.04
CA LYS A 26 10.28 -8.07 14.93
C LYS A 26 10.26 -9.05 13.78
N LEU A 27 10.79 -8.64 12.63
CA LEU A 27 10.74 -9.44 11.41
C LEU A 27 12.05 -10.18 11.16
N ASN A 28 13.11 -9.84 11.90
CA ASN A 28 14.48 -10.31 11.66
C ASN A 28 14.95 -10.00 10.22
N LEU A 29 14.60 -8.80 9.73
CA LEU A 29 14.94 -8.33 8.38
C LEU A 29 15.75 -7.04 8.45
N ASP A 30 16.80 -6.95 7.61
CA ASP A 30 17.55 -5.71 7.44
C ASP A 30 16.85 -4.80 6.41
N ALA A 31 15.98 -3.93 6.93
CA ALA A 31 15.35 -2.88 6.13
C ALA A 31 16.32 -1.77 5.76
N LYS A 32 15.99 -1.03 4.70
CA LYS A 32 16.75 0.13 4.21
C LYS A 32 15.85 1.35 4.09
N ARG A 33 16.43 2.53 4.18
CA ARG A 33 15.73 3.77 3.81
C ARG A 33 15.51 3.74 2.30
N ASP A 34 14.29 4.06 1.90
CA ASP A 34 13.91 4.18 0.50
C ASP A 34 14.02 5.65 0.07
N VAL A 35 13.14 6.48 0.63
CA VAL A 35 13.21 7.95 0.59
C VAL A 35 12.77 8.49 1.94
N ARG A 36 12.76 9.82 2.11
CA ARG A 36 12.26 10.44 3.33
C ARG A 36 10.83 9.98 3.64
N GLY A 37 10.61 9.47 4.85
CA GLY A 37 9.33 8.92 5.31
C GLY A 37 8.99 7.53 4.75
N ARG A 38 9.93 6.82 4.10
CA ARG A 38 9.72 5.45 3.62
C ARG A 38 10.89 4.52 3.95
N VAL A 39 10.55 3.28 4.30
CA VAL A 39 11.51 2.18 4.47
C VAL A 39 11.09 1.01 3.59
N ALA A 40 12.08 0.26 3.09
CA ALA A 40 11.86 -0.88 2.22
C ALA A 40 12.66 -2.09 2.67
N PHE A 41 12.11 -3.29 2.47
CA PHE A 41 12.77 -4.56 2.76
C PHE A 41 12.15 -5.69 1.93
N ASN A 42 12.85 -6.81 1.85
CA ASN A 42 12.33 -8.03 1.24
C ASN A 42 11.83 -8.96 2.34
N ILE A 43 10.66 -9.56 2.14
CA ILE A 43 10.08 -10.56 3.05
C ILE A 43 9.63 -11.78 2.25
N GLU A 44 9.67 -12.95 2.86
CA GLU A 44 9.04 -14.16 2.32
C GLU A 44 7.52 -13.97 2.26
N ILE A 45 6.89 -14.37 1.15
CA ILE A 45 5.42 -14.26 0.98
C ILE A 45 4.69 -14.91 2.15
N GLU A 46 5.20 -16.06 2.62
CA GLU A 46 4.65 -16.82 3.75
C GLU A 46 4.56 -16.03 5.06
N LYS A 47 5.47 -15.07 5.26
CA LYS A 47 5.64 -14.27 6.48
C LYS A 47 5.00 -12.87 6.38
N VAL A 48 4.28 -12.57 5.29
CA VAL A 48 3.67 -11.24 5.09
C VAL A 48 2.76 -10.80 6.23
N GLN A 49 2.13 -11.74 6.94
CA GLN A 49 1.28 -11.47 8.09
C GLN A 49 2.03 -10.77 9.26
N ASP A 50 3.33 -11.01 9.39
CA ASP A 50 4.17 -10.46 10.45
C ASP A 50 4.30 -8.92 10.31
N LEU A 51 4.03 -8.36 9.12
CA LEU A 51 3.92 -6.91 8.91
C LEU A 51 2.92 -6.26 9.87
N ALA A 52 1.88 -7.01 10.29
CA ALA A 52 0.90 -6.53 11.25
C ALA A 52 1.50 -6.23 12.63
N GLU A 53 2.71 -6.69 12.94
CA GLU A 53 3.38 -6.38 14.20
C GLU A 53 4.02 -5.00 14.23
N LEU A 54 4.34 -4.41 13.06
CA LEU A 54 5.00 -3.10 12.97
C LEU A 54 4.09 -1.96 13.45
N ARG A 55 4.59 -1.11 14.33
CA ARG A 55 3.85 -0.02 15.01
C ARG A 55 4.36 1.38 14.65
N SER A 56 5.58 1.50 14.11
CA SER A 56 6.17 2.78 13.70
C SER A 56 5.70 3.29 12.33
N VAL A 57 4.90 2.51 11.61
CA VAL A 57 4.54 2.75 10.20
C VAL A 57 3.06 3.09 10.01
N HIS A 58 2.75 3.76 8.91
CA HIS A 58 1.40 4.19 8.51
C HIS A 58 0.75 3.18 7.59
N HIS A 59 1.39 2.83 6.49
CA HIS A 59 0.88 1.89 5.50
C HIS A 59 2.01 1.02 4.97
N TYR A 60 1.64 -0.13 4.41
CA TYR A 60 2.55 -0.99 3.67
C TYR A 60 1.92 -1.33 2.31
N TRP A 61 2.76 -1.43 1.30
CA TRP A 61 2.41 -1.96 -0.01
C TRP A 61 3.48 -2.95 -0.47
N VAL A 62 3.05 -3.93 -1.24
CA VAL A 62 3.94 -4.83 -1.95
C VAL A 62 4.27 -4.21 -3.31
N VAL A 63 5.55 -4.19 -3.67
CA VAL A 63 6.00 -3.71 -4.97
C VAL A 63 5.74 -4.78 -6.01
N VAL A 64 5.09 -4.39 -7.10
CA VAL A 64 4.88 -5.19 -8.31
C VAL A 64 6.08 -5.02 -9.24
N ALA A 65 6.46 -3.77 -9.50
CA ALA A 65 7.60 -3.43 -10.35
C ALA A 65 8.24 -2.12 -9.91
N ASP A 66 9.57 -2.07 -10.01
CA ASP A 66 10.39 -0.87 -9.88
C ASP A 66 11.14 -0.70 -11.21
N LEU A 67 10.94 0.42 -11.89
CA LEU A 67 11.54 0.71 -13.18
C LEU A 67 12.30 2.03 -13.10
N GLU A 68 13.62 1.91 -13.20
CA GLU A 68 14.53 3.05 -13.36
C GLU A 68 14.47 3.58 -14.79
N ASP A 69 14.78 4.86 -14.98
CA ASP A 69 14.85 5.51 -16.30
C ASP A 69 13.58 5.35 -17.16
N PHE A 70 12.41 5.20 -16.51
CA PHE A 70 11.13 5.05 -17.19
C PHE A 70 10.73 6.33 -17.91
N PHE A 71 10.88 7.49 -17.24
CA PHE A 71 10.62 8.79 -17.87
C PHE A 71 11.92 9.40 -18.43
N LYS A 72 11.88 9.79 -19.70
CA LYS A 72 12.98 10.42 -20.43
C LYS A 72 12.68 11.91 -20.63
N ALA A 73 13.74 12.72 -20.68
CA ALA A 73 13.63 14.18 -20.73
C ALA A 73 12.85 14.71 -21.96
N ASP A 74 12.99 14.03 -23.10
CA ASP A 74 12.44 14.49 -24.39
C ASP A 74 11.10 13.83 -24.77
N GLN A 75 10.49 13.06 -23.86
CA GLN A 75 9.20 12.41 -24.14
C GLN A 75 8.05 13.41 -24.13
N SER A 76 7.19 13.31 -25.15
CA SER A 76 5.90 13.98 -25.17
C SER A 76 4.96 13.40 -24.11
N LYS A 77 3.94 14.18 -23.75
CA LYS A 77 2.94 13.78 -22.77
C LYS A 77 2.15 12.55 -23.25
N GLU A 78 1.86 12.48 -24.54
CA GLU A 78 1.12 11.40 -25.19
C GLU A 78 1.90 10.08 -25.18
N GLU A 79 3.21 10.13 -25.42
CA GLU A 79 4.09 8.95 -25.35
C GLU A 79 4.13 8.38 -23.93
N ILE A 80 4.30 9.25 -22.93
CA ILE A 80 4.32 8.84 -21.52
C ILE A 80 2.99 8.17 -21.15
N PHE A 81 1.86 8.72 -21.59
CA PHE A 81 0.55 8.15 -21.31
C PHE A 81 0.35 6.80 -21.99
N ALA A 82 0.84 6.63 -23.22
CA ALA A 82 0.81 5.34 -23.91
C ALA A 82 1.66 4.29 -23.19
N GLU A 83 2.84 4.66 -22.68
CA GLU A 83 3.69 3.76 -21.88
C GLU A 83 3.01 3.37 -20.56
N LEU A 84 2.44 4.34 -19.83
CA LEU A 84 1.71 4.08 -18.59
C LEU A 84 0.51 3.14 -18.78
N THR A 85 -0.21 3.25 -19.89
CA THR A 85 -1.34 2.36 -20.21
C THR A 85 -0.90 0.96 -20.60
N LYS A 86 0.27 0.79 -21.24
CA LYS A 86 0.80 -0.54 -21.59
C LYS A 86 1.45 -1.26 -20.41
N LEU A 87 2.07 -0.51 -19.50
CA LEU A 87 2.88 -1.02 -18.39
C LEU A 87 2.21 -2.15 -17.58
N PRO A 88 0.92 -2.10 -17.20
CA PRO A 88 0.27 -3.18 -16.45
C PRO A 88 0.31 -4.55 -17.14
N ALA A 89 0.31 -4.61 -18.48
CA ALA A 89 0.39 -5.87 -19.22
C ALA A 89 1.83 -6.41 -19.35
N GLU A 90 2.84 -5.58 -19.08
CA GLU A 90 4.26 -5.92 -19.25
C GLU A 90 4.93 -6.40 -17.96
N ILE A 91 4.32 -6.14 -16.79
CA ILE A 91 4.88 -6.49 -15.48
C ILE A 91 4.22 -7.73 -14.87
N ASP A 92 4.96 -8.48 -14.06
CA ASP A 92 4.44 -9.68 -13.38
C ASP A 92 3.75 -9.33 -12.06
N TRP A 93 2.44 -9.54 -12.00
CA TRP A 93 1.61 -9.28 -10.83
C TRP A 93 1.48 -10.47 -9.88
N THR A 94 1.94 -11.66 -10.29
CA THR A 94 1.62 -12.94 -9.63
C THR A 94 1.96 -12.92 -8.14
N LYS A 95 3.22 -12.60 -7.81
CA LYS A 95 3.71 -12.59 -6.43
C LYS A 95 3.08 -11.49 -5.59
N ALA A 96 2.86 -10.32 -6.17
CA ALA A 96 2.28 -9.18 -5.47
C ALA A 96 0.80 -9.43 -5.13
N LEU A 97 0.03 -10.02 -6.07
CA LEU A 97 -1.36 -10.38 -5.87
C LEU A 97 -1.53 -11.53 -4.88
N GLU A 98 -0.65 -12.54 -4.93
CA GLU A 98 -0.61 -13.60 -3.93
C GLU A 98 -0.33 -13.05 -2.52
N THR A 99 0.68 -12.18 -2.41
CA THR A 99 1.02 -11.49 -1.16
C THR A 99 -0.15 -10.68 -0.63
N TRP A 100 -0.82 -9.92 -1.49
CA TRP A 100 -2.01 -9.15 -1.13
C TRP A 100 -3.15 -10.06 -0.64
N LYS A 101 -3.48 -11.11 -1.40
CA LYS A 101 -4.55 -12.07 -1.03
C LYS A 101 -4.27 -12.67 0.34
N ARG A 102 -3.03 -13.14 0.57
CA ARG A 102 -2.61 -13.73 1.85
C ARG A 102 -2.73 -12.76 3.02
N PHE A 103 -2.25 -11.52 2.85
CA PHE A 103 -2.35 -10.51 3.89
C PHE A 103 -3.81 -10.16 4.20
N ARG A 104 -4.67 -10.07 3.18
CA ARG A 104 -6.11 -9.82 3.34
C ARG A 104 -6.82 -10.96 4.08
N LEU A 105 -6.51 -12.21 3.73
CA LEU A 105 -7.02 -13.40 4.43
C LEU A 105 -6.64 -13.40 5.91
N PHE A 106 -5.37 -13.12 6.23
CA PHE A 106 -4.91 -13.01 7.61
C PHE A 106 -5.71 -11.96 8.40
N LYS A 107 -5.95 -10.79 7.80
CA LYS A 107 -6.74 -9.72 8.42
C LYS A 107 -8.21 -10.09 8.61
N GLN A 108 -8.82 -10.76 7.63
CA GLN A 108 -10.20 -11.24 7.70
C GLN A 108 -10.39 -12.27 8.84
N ASN A 109 -9.48 -13.25 8.94
CA ASN A 109 -9.56 -14.32 9.93
C ASN A 109 -9.32 -13.83 11.37
N ASN A 110 -8.50 -12.80 11.56
CA ASN A 110 -8.19 -12.23 12.88
C ASN A 110 -9.13 -11.08 13.29
N GLY A 111 -10.34 -11.01 12.70
CA GLY A 111 -11.35 -10.01 13.04
C GLY A 111 -10.93 -8.56 12.75
N GLY A 112 -9.90 -8.38 11.94
CA GLY A 112 -9.18 -7.13 11.74
C GLY A 112 -9.18 -6.67 10.29
N LEU A 113 -10.32 -6.77 9.59
CA LEU A 113 -10.48 -5.90 8.42
C LEU A 113 -10.35 -4.46 8.92
N ASP A 114 -9.54 -3.67 8.21
CA ASP A 114 -9.30 -2.26 8.51
C ASP A 114 -10.65 -1.64 8.89
N PRO A 115 -10.79 -1.08 10.12
CA PRO A 115 -12.09 -0.62 10.58
C PRO A 115 -12.51 0.46 9.60
N VAL A 116 -13.44 0.12 8.70
CA VAL A 116 -14.14 1.06 7.83
C VAL A 116 -14.53 2.17 8.77
N SER A 117 -13.81 3.29 8.65
CA SER A 117 -13.84 4.46 9.52
C SER A 117 -15.05 4.37 10.42
N ARG A 118 -14.91 4.05 11.73
CA ARG A 118 -16.04 4.04 12.68
C ARG A 118 -16.76 5.36 12.45
N LYS A 119 -17.82 5.33 11.63
CA LYS A 119 -18.35 6.54 11.03
C LYS A 119 -18.74 7.39 12.22
N ARG A 120 -18.37 8.67 12.22
CA ARG A 120 -19.23 9.67 12.87
C ARG A 120 -20.64 9.28 12.41
N LYS A 121 -21.48 8.75 13.30
CA LYS A 121 -22.87 8.44 12.97
C LYS A 121 -23.47 9.75 12.46
N GLN A 122 -23.57 9.92 11.15
CA GLN A 122 -24.57 10.81 10.58
C GLN A 122 -25.91 10.07 10.75
N PRO A 123 -26.97 10.75 11.22
CA PRO A 123 -28.19 10.05 11.65
C PRO A 123 -28.94 9.33 10.53
N ASP A 124 -28.75 9.70 9.27
CA ASP A 124 -29.59 9.20 8.18
C ASP A 124 -28.74 8.76 6.99
N GLY A 125 -28.57 7.45 6.85
CA GLY A 125 -27.89 6.86 5.71
C GLY A 125 -27.78 5.36 5.90
N GLU A 126 -28.53 4.62 5.09
CA GLU A 126 -28.56 3.16 5.06
C GLU A 126 -27.17 2.55 5.31
N SER A 127 -27.10 1.65 6.29
CA SER A 127 -25.97 0.75 6.50
C SER A 127 -25.83 -0.13 5.26
N LYS A 128 -25.11 0.38 4.25
CA LYS A 128 -24.71 -0.43 3.10
C LYS A 128 -23.78 -1.50 3.63
N ASN A 129 -24.26 -2.74 3.64
CA ASN A 129 -23.46 -3.94 3.81
C ASN A 129 -22.28 -3.86 2.84
N ASP A 130 -21.10 -3.55 3.37
CA ASP A 130 -19.86 -3.87 2.69
C ASP A 130 -19.90 -5.37 2.43
N LEU A 131 -20.04 -5.73 1.15
CA LEU A 131 -20.05 -7.12 0.70
C LEU A 131 -18.87 -7.82 1.38
N ASN A 132 -19.18 -8.82 2.19
CA ASN A 132 -18.22 -9.60 2.95
C ASN A 132 -17.44 -10.44 1.94
N ILE A 133 -16.48 -9.83 1.27
CA ILE A 133 -15.67 -10.47 0.24
C ILE A 133 -14.90 -11.59 0.92
N ASP A 134 -15.22 -12.83 0.54
CA ASP A 134 -14.44 -13.98 0.96
C ASP A 134 -13.20 -14.08 0.10
N TYR A 135 -12.07 -13.60 0.64
CA TYR A 135 -10.79 -13.63 -0.06
C TYR A 135 -10.31 -15.07 -0.33
N ASN A 136 -10.90 -16.11 0.29
CA ASN A 136 -10.55 -17.50 -0.04
C ASN A 136 -11.00 -17.84 -1.46
N THR A 137 -12.10 -17.24 -1.91
CA THR A 137 -12.68 -17.47 -3.22
C THR A 137 -12.04 -16.65 -4.33
N ILE A 138 -11.23 -15.64 -3.98
CA ILE A 138 -10.62 -14.72 -4.95
C ILE A 138 -9.35 -15.31 -5.53
N THR A 139 -9.26 -15.40 -6.85
CA THR A 139 -8.09 -15.72 -7.65
C THR A 139 -7.85 -14.56 -8.62
N PRO A 140 -7.08 -13.55 -8.19
CA PRO A 140 -7.09 -12.21 -8.81
C PRO A 140 -6.60 -12.18 -10.26
N LEU A 141 -5.89 -13.21 -10.73
CA LEU A 141 -5.44 -13.36 -12.12
C LEU A 141 -6.49 -13.95 -13.07
N THR A 142 -7.68 -14.31 -12.59
CA THR A 142 -8.72 -14.96 -13.40
C THR A 142 -9.78 -13.96 -13.83
N GLU A 143 -10.09 -13.90 -15.12
CA GLU A 143 -11.09 -12.98 -15.72
C GLU A 143 -12.50 -13.07 -15.12
N ARG A 144 -12.82 -14.16 -14.42
CA ARG A 144 -14.18 -14.38 -13.87
C ARG A 144 -14.48 -13.57 -12.61
N GLU A 145 -13.51 -12.83 -12.08
CA GLU A 145 -13.66 -12.15 -10.80
C GLU A 145 -13.97 -10.67 -10.93
N ASN A 146 -15.10 -10.28 -10.35
CA ASN A 146 -15.50 -8.88 -10.24
C ASN A 146 -14.77 -8.19 -9.07
N LEU A 147 -13.44 -8.06 -9.16
CA LEU A 147 -12.68 -7.20 -8.25
C LEU A 147 -12.95 -5.74 -8.58
N ARG A 148 -13.12 -4.92 -7.54
CA ARG A 148 -13.13 -3.46 -7.68
C ARG A 148 -11.78 -2.90 -7.28
N PHE A 149 -11.26 -1.98 -8.07
CA PHE A 149 -9.98 -1.36 -7.76
C PHE A 149 -10.01 0.15 -7.90
N ARG A 150 -9.01 0.79 -7.28
CA ARG A 150 -8.64 2.18 -7.56
C ARG A 150 -7.15 2.26 -7.87
N ALA A 151 -6.77 3.22 -8.69
CA ALA A 151 -5.38 3.62 -8.86
C ALA A 151 -5.12 4.91 -8.07
N THR A 152 -3.94 5.03 -7.46
CA THR A 152 -3.54 6.24 -6.75
C THR A 152 -2.06 6.51 -7.02
N ALA A 153 -1.77 7.68 -7.56
CA ALA A 153 -0.40 8.06 -7.87
C ALA A 153 0.10 9.18 -6.95
N THR A 154 1.36 9.08 -6.55
CA THR A 154 2.14 10.13 -5.90
C THR A 154 3.32 10.47 -6.80
N ARG A 155 3.56 11.77 -7.00
CA ARG A 155 4.58 12.27 -7.91
C ARG A 155 5.48 13.27 -7.21
N THR A 156 6.79 13.10 -7.36
CA THR A 156 7.84 14.05 -6.93
C THR A 156 8.74 14.35 -8.13
N GLY A 157 9.18 15.59 -8.29
CA GLY A 157 10.00 16.04 -9.43
C GLY A 157 9.20 16.77 -10.50
N THR A 158 9.85 17.07 -11.62
CA THR A 158 9.30 17.91 -12.71
C THR A 158 8.79 17.04 -13.85
N HIS A 159 7.49 17.14 -14.15
CA HIS A 159 6.82 16.33 -15.17
C HIS A 159 5.79 17.17 -15.91
N VAL A 160 5.54 16.85 -17.20
CA VAL A 160 4.51 17.48 -18.04
C VAL A 160 3.08 17.01 -17.75
N PHE A 161 2.93 16.15 -16.75
CA PHE A 161 1.65 15.55 -16.34
C PHE A 161 1.44 15.63 -14.82
N SER A 162 0.18 15.49 -14.42
CA SER A 162 -0.26 15.45 -13.03
C SER A 162 -0.34 14.01 -12.51
N SER A 163 -0.32 13.85 -11.17
CA SER A 163 -0.52 12.54 -10.55
C SER A 163 -1.89 11.93 -10.89
N MET A 164 -2.91 12.77 -11.11
CA MET A 164 -4.24 12.29 -11.49
C MET A 164 -4.24 11.72 -12.90
N GLU A 165 -3.55 12.36 -13.84
CA GLU A 165 -3.39 11.83 -15.20
C GLU A 165 -2.60 10.52 -15.20
N SER A 166 -1.49 10.45 -14.46
CA SER A 166 -0.73 9.18 -14.38
C SER A 166 -1.53 8.05 -13.74
N ALA A 167 -2.32 8.34 -12.70
CA ALA A 167 -3.22 7.36 -12.09
C ALA A 167 -4.33 6.93 -13.05
N CYS A 168 -4.86 7.86 -13.86
CA CYS A 168 -5.88 7.59 -14.87
C CYS A 168 -5.35 6.66 -15.96
N HIS A 169 -4.19 6.97 -16.56
CA HIS A 169 -3.62 6.19 -17.66
C HIS A 169 -3.15 4.80 -17.23
N LEU A 170 -2.48 4.70 -16.08
CA LEU A 170 -2.08 3.40 -15.52
C LEU A 170 -3.30 2.61 -15.05
N GLY A 171 -4.29 3.27 -14.44
CA GLY A 171 -5.55 2.64 -14.06
C GLY A 171 -6.33 2.11 -15.26
N GLY A 172 -6.34 2.84 -16.38
CA GLY A 172 -6.87 2.36 -17.66
C GLY A 172 -6.18 1.07 -18.10
N GLY A 173 -4.85 1.04 -18.09
CA GLY A 173 -4.08 -0.17 -18.40
C GLY A 173 -4.38 -1.36 -17.49
N VAL A 174 -4.60 -1.12 -16.19
CA VAL A 174 -5.00 -2.17 -15.24
C VAL A 174 -6.40 -2.70 -15.58
N ASN A 175 -7.34 -1.82 -15.94
CA ASN A 175 -8.69 -2.22 -16.38
C ASN A 175 -8.66 -2.97 -17.72
N ASP A 176 -7.84 -2.54 -18.67
CA ASP A 176 -7.69 -3.21 -19.97
C ASP A 176 -7.07 -4.61 -19.81
N HIS A 177 -6.10 -4.75 -18.90
CA HIS A 177 -5.39 -6.01 -18.68
C HIS A 177 -6.18 -7.02 -17.83
N PHE A 178 -6.83 -6.58 -16.74
CA PHE A 178 -7.50 -7.47 -15.79
C PHE A 178 -9.03 -7.43 -15.83
N HIS A 179 -9.62 -6.45 -16.52
CA HIS A 179 -11.06 -6.20 -16.56
C HIS A 179 -11.71 -5.93 -15.19
N TRP A 180 -10.92 -5.64 -14.16
CA TRP A 180 -11.43 -5.24 -12.85
C TRP A 180 -12.21 -3.93 -12.92
N LYS A 181 -13.27 -3.79 -12.13
CA LYS A 181 -14.11 -2.59 -12.14
C LYS A 181 -13.45 -1.44 -11.38
N VAL A 182 -13.40 -0.25 -11.96
CA VAL A 182 -12.94 0.94 -11.23
C VAL A 182 -13.99 1.38 -10.21
N ASP A 183 -13.62 1.49 -8.93
CA ASP A 183 -14.45 2.07 -7.85
C ASP A 183 -13.57 2.88 -6.89
N LEU A 184 -13.67 4.21 -6.92
CA LEU A 184 -12.82 5.08 -6.10
C LEU A 184 -13.19 5.06 -4.60
N LYS A 185 -14.39 4.57 -4.25
CA LYS A 185 -14.94 4.61 -2.88
C LYS A 185 -14.96 3.24 -2.23
N ASN A 186 -15.46 2.22 -2.93
CA ASN A 186 -15.65 0.86 -2.42
C ASN A 186 -14.76 -0.13 -3.17
N PHE A 187 -13.47 0.18 -3.28
CA PHE A 187 -12.47 -0.71 -3.86
C PHE A 187 -12.08 -1.83 -2.90
N ASP A 188 -11.68 -2.94 -3.49
CA ASP A 188 -11.16 -4.13 -2.82
C ASP A 188 -9.63 -4.10 -2.83
N LEU A 189 -9.06 -3.61 -3.93
CA LEU A 189 -7.64 -3.48 -4.18
C LEU A 189 -7.28 -2.03 -4.55
N GLU A 190 -6.17 -1.52 -4.02
CA GLU A 190 -5.64 -0.21 -4.40
C GLU A 190 -4.26 -0.41 -5.03
N VAL A 191 -4.15 -0.01 -6.31
CA VAL A 191 -2.89 0.05 -7.05
C VAL A 191 -2.25 1.40 -6.76
N VAL A 192 -1.07 1.39 -6.17
CA VAL A 192 -0.30 2.59 -5.85
C VAL A 192 0.82 2.77 -6.87
N VAL A 193 1.00 4.00 -7.32
CA VAL A 193 2.06 4.39 -8.26
C VAL A 193 2.89 5.48 -7.63
N TYR A 194 4.19 5.26 -7.51
CA TYR A 194 5.12 6.26 -7.01
C TYR A 194 6.06 6.66 -8.13
N ILE A 195 6.02 7.94 -8.48
CA ILE A 195 6.87 8.54 -9.49
C ILE A 195 7.82 9.50 -8.79
N VAL A 196 9.12 9.29 -8.97
CA VAL A 196 10.18 10.15 -8.44
C VAL A 196 11.16 10.42 -9.57
N ASP A 197 11.17 11.64 -10.10
CA ASP A 197 11.99 12.01 -11.23
C ASP A 197 11.81 11.03 -12.42
N ASN A 198 12.84 10.30 -12.83
CA ASN A 198 12.78 9.32 -13.93
C ASN A 198 12.32 7.91 -13.49
N PHE A 199 12.14 7.68 -12.19
CA PHE A 199 11.79 6.38 -11.61
C PHE A 199 10.28 6.23 -11.41
N ILE A 200 9.76 5.04 -11.72
CA ILE A 200 8.39 4.62 -11.39
C ILE A 200 8.39 3.32 -10.60
N SER A 201 7.57 3.28 -9.54
CA SER A 201 7.26 2.08 -8.77
C SER A 201 5.75 1.84 -8.78
N VAL A 202 5.36 0.63 -9.17
CA VAL A 202 3.97 0.16 -9.12
C VAL A 202 3.85 -0.84 -7.98
N GLY A 203 2.81 -0.70 -7.16
CA GLY A 203 2.58 -1.56 -6.02
C GLY A 203 1.11 -1.82 -5.73
N ILE A 204 0.83 -2.77 -4.84
CA ILE A 204 -0.50 -3.05 -4.30
C ILE A 204 -0.51 -2.72 -2.82
N GLN A 205 -1.43 -1.85 -2.43
CA GLN A 205 -1.63 -1.45 -1.05
C GLN A 205 -2.19 -2.60 -0.21
N LEU A 206 -1.49 -2.98 0.86
CA LEU A 206 -1.90 -4.05 1.77
C LEU A 206 -2.91 -3.58 2.84
N THR A 207 -2.94 -2.27 3.13
CA THR A 207 -3.79 -1.65 4.18
C THR A 207 -4.72 -0.60 3.60
N LYS A 208 -6.03 -0.70 3.85
CA LYS A 208 -7.01 0.34 3.47
C LYS A 208 -6.94 1.55 4.41
N GLU A 209 -6.78 1.31 5.71
CA GLU A 209 -6.68 2.37 6.72
C GLU A 209 -5.25 2.51 7.25
N SER A 210 -4.91 3.70 7.74
CA SER A 210 -3.59 3.94 8.34
C SER A 210 -3.43 3.15 9.62
N GLN A 211 -2.34 2.40 9.72
CA GLN A 211 -1.94 1.65 10.90
C GLN A 211 -1.58 2.55 12.10
N SER A 212 -1.44 3.86 11.87
CA SER A 212 -1.39 4.86 12.94
C SER A 212 -2.69 4.95 13.75
N LEU A 213 -3.80 4.41 13.26
CA LEU A 213 -5.09 4.43 13.96
C LEU A 213 -5.28 3.22 14.88
N ARG A 214 -4.30 2.29 14.94
CA ARG A 214 -4.34 1.14 15.85
C ARG A 214 -4.38 1.62 17.29
N ASN A 215 -5.20 0.97 18.12
CA ASN A 215 -5.26 1.22 19.57
C ASN A 215 -5.68 2.64 19.97
N ILE A 216 -6.20 3.45 19.05
CA ILE A 216 -6.78 4.75 19.40
C ILE A 216 -8.13 4.51 20.10
N THR A 217 -8.24 4.94 21.35
CA THR A 217 -9.46 4.76 22.17
C THR A 217 -10.29 6.04 22.23
N HIS A 218 -9.66 7.19 22.08
CA HIS A 218 -10.28 8.50 22.13
C HIS A 218 -9.98 9.26 20.83
N PHE A 219 -11.04 9.77 20.20
CA PHE A 219 -10.93 10.49 18.94
C PHE A 219 -11.17 11.98 19.20
N GLY A 220 -10.07 12.74 19.35
CA GLY A 220 -10.10 14.19 19.46
C GLY A 220 -9.13 14.84 18.47
N PRO A 221 -9.33 16.12 18.10
CA PRO A 221 -8.47 16.82 17.13
C PRO A 221 -7.01 16.93 17.57
N THR A 222 -6.73 16.77 18.87
CA THR A 222 -5.41 16.87 19.49
C THR A 222 -4.82 15.53 19.93
N THR A 223 -5.44 14.40 19.53
CA THR A 223 -4.94 13.08 19.95
C THR A 223 -3.63 12.75 19.25
N LEU A 224 -2.58 12.50 20.04
CA LEU A 224 -1.30 12.04 19.51
C LEU A 224 -1.48 10.67 18.84
N LYS A 225 -1.03 10.55 17.59
CA LYS A 225 -1.17 9.29 16.85
C LYS A 225 -0.34 8.18 17.52
N PRO A 226 -0.91 6.99 17.75
CA PRO A 226 -0.26 5.83 18.34
C PRO A 226 1.13 5.49 17.77
N ASN A 227 1.33 5.62 16.45
CA ASN A 227 2.62 5.35 15.84
C ASN A 227 3.69 6.39 16.22
N ILE A 228 3.31 7.67 16.38
CA ILE A 228 4.20 8.71 16.89
C ILE A 228 4.57 8.40 18.34
N SER A 229 3.58 8.06 19.19
CA SER A 229 3.82 7.65 20.57
C SER A 229 4.79 6.47 20.65
N TYR A 230 4.61 5.46 19.80
CA TYR A 230 5.51 4.32 19.71
C TYR A 230 6.94 4.74 19.35
N CYS A 231 7.10 5.64 18.37
CA CYS A 231 8.41 6.13 17.96
C CYS A 231 9.11 6.94 19.07
N LEU A 232 8.36 7.78 19.78
CA LEU A 232 8.89 8.54 20.92
C LEU A 232 9.35 7.62 22.06
N LEU A 233 8.56 6.60 22.40
CA LEU A 233 8.91 5.61 23.42
C LEU A 233 10.15 4.79 23.05
N LYS A 234 10.28 4.36 21.80
CA LYS A 234 11.48 3.64 21.34
C LYS A 234 12.71 4.56 21.33
N SER A 235 12.52 5.84 21.03
CA SER A 235 13.62 6.83 21.02
C SER A 235 14.09 7.22 22.43
N SER A 236 13.21 7.13 23.45
CA SER A 236 13.54 7.51 24.83
C SER A 236 14.33 6.46 25.61
N GLN A 237 14.54 5.26 25.04
CA GLN A 237 15.23 4.14 25.71
C GLN A 237 14.64 3.76 27.08
N ALA A 238 13.32 3.95 27.25
CA ALA A 238 12.64 3.56 28.48
C ALA A 238 12.75 2.05 28.72
N LYS A 239 13.14 1.65 29.94
CA LYS A 239 13.21 0.23 30.34
C LYS A 239 11.82 -0.26 30.77
N PRO A 240 11.48 -1.54 30.51
CA PRO A 240 10.30 -2.15 31.12
C PRO A 240 10.36 -2.00 32.64
N GLY A 241 9.24 -1.62 33.24
CA GLY A 241 9.06 -1.56 34.69
C GLY A 241 8.79 -2.91 35.30
#